data_AF-A0A1G3QUP9-F1
#
_entry.id   AF-A0A1G3QUP9-F1
#
_cell.length_a   1.000
_cell.length_b   1.000
_cell.length_c   1.000
_cell.angle_alpha   90.00
_cell.angle_beta   90.00
_cell.angle_gamma   90.00
#
_symmetry.space_group_name_H-M   'P 1'
#
loop_
_entity.id
_entity.type
_entity.pdbx_description
1 polymer ?
#
loop_
_entity_poly.entity_id
_entity_poly.type
_entity_poly.pdbx_seq_one_letter_code
_entity_poly.pdbx_strand_id
1 'polypeptide(L)'
;MMYNYFLRQPADWRLSPAVKCCIDIMPRKVMADDDFFKSVEPVLKSFLSFASESGAVPDGHKIAEGLSGIGTAIMERAGDPETWGPGKALLKGAAESGVDISDKKELDKYIKKYNKGLGKKHEAEKPGKKKTPGRNDPCPCGSGKKYKKCCGAE
;
A
#
# COMPACT_ATOMS: atom_id res chain seq x y z
N MET A 1 8.19 -0.69 19.35
CA MET A 1 7.95 0.57 18.63
C MET A 1 7.99 0.25 17.14
N MET A 2 6.85 0.28 16.44
CA MET A 2 6.66 -0.42 15.15
C MET A 2 6.81 0.57 13.98
N TYR A 3 8.03 0.78 13.47
CA TYR A 3 8.27 1.58 12.27
C TYR A 3 8.32 0.67 11.03
N ASN A 4 7.14 0.30 10.51
CA ASN A 4 7.02 -0.84 9.60
C ASN A 4 6.74 -0.44 8.14
N TYR A 5 7.82 -0.34 7.37
CA TYR A 5 7.87 -0.68 5.94
C TYR A 5 9.24 -1.28 5.60
N PHE A 6 10.31 -0.84 6.27
CA PHE A 6 11.65 -1.39 6.12
C PHE A 6 12.31 -1.85 7.43
N LEU A 7 11.68 -1.57 8.59
CA LEU A 7 12.18 -1.97 9.92
C LEU A 7 13.63 -1.52 10.18
N ARG A 8 13.98 -0.32 9.72
CA ARG A 8 15.33 0.26 9.84
C ARG A 8 15.38 1.29 10.94
N GLN A 9 16.45 1.26 11.74
CA GLN A 9 16.80 2.37 12.63
C GLN A 9 17.32 3.55 11.80
N PRO A 10 17.24 4.81 12.30
CA PRO A 10 17.75 6.00 11.60
C PRO A 10 19.15 5.81 10.98
N ALA A 11 20.09 5.22 11.73
CA ALA A 11 21.46 4.98 11.27
C ALA A 11 21.58 3.99 10.08
N ASP A 12 20.56 3.14 9.88
CA ASP A 12 20.54 2.10 8.85
C ASP A 12 19.81 2.52 7.57
N TRP A 13 19.32 3.77 7.52
CA TRP A 13 18.66 4.29 6.33
C TRP A 13 19.65 4.50 5.18
N ARG A 14 19.19 4.18 3.98
CA ARG A 14 19.94 4.27 2.73
C ARG A 14 19.04 4.88 1.66
N LEU A 15 19.63 5.25 0.52
CA LEU A 15 18.91 5.93 -0.55
C LEU A 15 17.70 5.13 -1.07
N SER A 16 17.88 3.86 -1.42
CA SER A 16 16.81 3.03 -2.01
C SER A 16 15.53 2.95 -1.15
N PRO A 17 15.57 2.60 0.15
CA PRO A 17 14.36 2.59 0.97
C PRO A 17 13.78 4.01 1.18
N ALA A 18 14.60 5.06 1.24
CA ALA A 18 14.13 6.44 1.33
C ALA A 18 13.34 6.85 0.08
N VAL A 19 13.89 6.62 -1.11
CA VAL A 19 13.20 6.87 -2.38
C VAL A 19 11.89 6.09 -2.42
N LYS A 20 11.91 4.78 -2.13
CA LYS A 20 10.68 3.96 -2.13
C LYS A 20 9.63 4.46 -1.13
N CYS A 21 10.03 4.97 0.03
CA CYS A 21 9.11 5.64 0.94
C CYS A 21 8.45 6.85 0.29
N CYS A 22 9.24 7.74 -0.31
CA CYS A 22 8.76 8.99 -0.89
C CYS A 22 7.90 8.80 -2.13
N ILE A 23 8.31 7.93 -3.07
CA ILE A 23 7.62 7.81 -4.36
C ILE A 23 6.62 6.67 -4.42
N ASP A 24 6.72 5.62 -3.60
CA ASP A 24 5.78 4.48 -3.66
C ASP A 24 4.87 4.45 -2.43
N ILE A 25 5.44 4.34 -1.23
CA ILE A 25 4.61 4.08 -0.05
C ILE A 25 3.77 5.30 0.35
N MET A 26 4.38 6.49 0.38
CA MET A 26 3.74 7.72 0.84
C MET A 26 2.60 8.17 -0.09
N PRO A 27 2.78 8.31 -1.42
CA PRO A 27 1.75 8.82 -2.32
C PRO A 27 0.52 7.90 -2.37
N ARG A 28 0.72 6.59 -2.16
CA ARG A 28 -0.36 5.60 -2.12
C ARG A 28 -1.26 5.71 -0.89
N LYS A 29 -0.81 6.35 0.19
CA LYS A 29 -1.47 6.32 1.50
C LYS A 29 -1.86 7.70 2.01
N VAL A 30 -1.11 8.73 1.64
CA VAL A 30 -1.34 10.09 2.11
C VAL A 30 -2.40 10.76 1.25
N MET A 31 -3.35 11.42 1.91
CA MET A 31 -4.22 12.43 1.30
C MET A 31 -3.77 13.79 1.78
N ALA A 32 -3.37 14.63 0.84
CA ALA A 32 -2.99 16.00 1.07
C ALA A 32 -3.20 16.79 -0.22
N ASP A 33 -3.04 18.11 -0.14
CA ASP A 33 -3.02 19.00 -1.30
C ASP A 33 -1.66 19.00 -2.00
N ASP A 34 -1.60 19.67 -3.16
CA ASP A 34 -0.39 19.77 -3.96
C ASP A 34 0.73 20.50 -3.21
N ASP A 35 0.39 21.45 -2.34
CA ASP A 35 1.37 22.24 -1.60
C ASP A 35 2.09 21.39 -0.55
N PHE A 36 1.38 20.47 0.10
CA PHE A 36 2.00 19.44 0.92
C PHE A 36 3.00 18.62 0.09
N PHE A 37 2.60 18.08 -1.06
CA PHE A 37 3.49 17.22 -1.85
C PHE A 37 4.70 17.96 -2.40
N LYS A 38 4.54 19.22 -2.83
CA LYS A 38 5.65 20.11 -3.23
C LYS A 38 6.64 20.36 -2.10
N SER A 39 6.15 20.41 -0.85
CA SER A 39 7.00 20.64 0.31
C SER A 39 7.84 19.43 0.73
N VAL A 40 7.46 18.20 0.34
CA VAL A 40 8.11 16.97 0.83
C VAL A 40 9.60 16.95 0.50
N GLU A 41 9.97 17.20 -0.76
CA GLU A 41 11.37 17.16 -1.20
C GLU A 41 12.26 18.17 -0.44
N PRO A 42 12.00 19.49 -0.47
CA PRO A 42 12.88 20.46 0.18
C PRO A 42 12.94 20.28 1.70
N VAL A 43 11.82 19.96 2.35
CA VAL A 43 11.78 19.73 3.80
C VAL A 43 12.59 18.50 4.16
N LEU A 44 12.41 17.38 3.43
CA LEU A 44 13.11 16.14 3.73
C LEU A 44 14.62 16.26 3.45
N LYS A 45 15.02 16.99 2.41
CA LYS A 45 16.44 17.27 2.12
C LYS A 45 17.10 18.08 3.24
N SER A 46 16.42 19.11 3.74
CA SER A 46 16.88 19.92 4.88
C SER A 46 17.01 19.05 6.14
N PHE A 47 15.96 18.30 6.47
CA PHE A 47 15.94 17.40 7.63
C PHE A 47 17.04 16.34 7.57
N LEU A 48 17.24 15.68 6.43
CA LEU A 48 18.25 14.64 6.27
C LEU A 48 19.67 15.18 6.33
N SER A 49 19.91 16.41 5.86
CA SER A 49 21.21 17.07 6.02
C SER A 49 21.51 17.33 7.49
N PHE A 50 20.56 17.91 8.23
CA PHE A 50 20.67 18.08 9.68
C PHE A 50 20.85 16.74 10.43
N ALA A 51 20.09 15.71 10.04
CA ALA A 51 20.20 14.38 10.63
C ALA A 51 21.57 13.72 10.36
N SER A 52 22.20 14.06 9.24
CA SER A 52 23.57 13.66 8.91
C SER A 52 24.59 14.36 9.80
N GLU A 53 24.48 15.67 9.95
CA GLU A 53 25.38 16.49 10.76
C GLU A 53 25.32 16.13 12.25
N SER A 54 24.13 15.77 12.75
CA SER A 54 23.94 15.27 14.12
C SER A 54 24.37 13.82 14.33
N GLY A 55 24.77 13.11 13.27
CA GLY A 55 25.18 11.69 13.31
C GLY A 55 24.02 10.69 13.44
N ALA A 56 22.76 11.15 13.49
CA ALA A 56 21.58 10.29 13.63
C ALA A 56 21.30 9.45 12.37
N VAL A 57 21.58 10.00 11.19
CA VAL A 57 21.46 9.31 9.89
C VAL A 57 22.77 9.53 9.12
N PRO A 58 23.78 8.68 9.27
CA PRO A 58 25.12 8.91 8.69
C PRO A 58 25.15 9.10 7.17
N ASP A 59 24.21 8.47 6.44
CA ASP A 59 24.07 8.66 4.99
C ASP A 59 23.09 9.80 4.62
N GLY A 60 22.70 10.64 5.57
CA GLY A 60 21.65 11.65 5.41
C GLY A 60 21.90 12.61 4.24
N HIS A 61 23.11 13.15 4.09
CA HIS A 61 23.45 13.98 2.94
C HIS A 61 23.32 13.24 1.60
N LYS A 62 23.80 11.99 1.50
CA LYS A 62 23.70 11.18 0.27
C LYS A 62 22.24 10.87 -0.07
N ILE A 63 21.41 10.61 0.95
CA ILE A 63 19.98 10.41 0.75
C ILE A 63 19.34 11.71 0.27
N ALA A 64 19.61 12.84 0.92
CA ALA A 64 19.08 14.14 0.52
C ALA A 64 19.44 14.49 -0.93
N GLU A 65 20.68 14.24 -1.33
CA GLU A 65 21.13 14.44 -2.71
C GLU A 65 20.34 13.55 -3.69
N GLY A 66 20.24 12.25 -3.41
CA GLY A 66 19.53 11.30 -4.27
C GLY A 66 18.00 11.46 -4.28
N LEU A 67 17.43 12.28 -3.40
CA LEU A 67 16.01 12.67 -3.42
C LEU A 67 15.76 13.93 -4.28
N SER A 68 16.78 14.50 -4.92
CA SER A 68 16.59 15.67 -5.77
C SER A 68 15.72 15.36 -6.98
N GLY A 69 14.69 16.18 -7.23
CA GLY A 69 13.78 16.06 -8.36
C GLY A 69 12.66 15.02 -8.20
N ILE A 70 12.47 14.43 -7.01
CA ILE A 70 11.40 13.45 -6.79
C ILE A 70 10.02 14.08 -6.66
N GLY A 71 9.92 15.40 -6.44
CA GLY A 71 8.65 16.10 -6.21
C GLY A 71 7.59 15.83 -7.30
N THR A 72 8.00 15.86 -8.57
CA THR A 72 7.11 15.55 -9.70
C THR A 72 6.59 14.12 -9.64
N ALA A 73 7.46 13.14 -9.39
CA ALA A 73 7.09 11.73 -9.30
C ALA A 73 6.15 11.45 -8.11
N ILE A 74 6.29 12.19 -7.01
CA ILE A 74 5.38 12.13 -5.86
C ILE A 74 3.98 12.57 -6.28
N MET A 75 3.86 13.74 -6.94
CA MET A 75 2.58 14.31 -7.34
C MET A 75 1.86 13.45 -8.38
N GLU A 76 2.58 12.98 -9.41
CA GLU A 76 2.03 12.09 -10.44
C GLU A 76 1.39 10.84 -9.80
N ARG A 77 2.12 10.17 -8.91
CA ARG A 77 1.61 8.98 -8.21
C ARG A 77 0.55 9.32 -7.18
N ALA A 78 0.62 10.47 -6.52
CA ALA A 78 -0.42 10.91 -5.60
C ALA A 78 -1.73 11.19 -6.33
N GLY A 79 -1.68 11.67 -7.56
CA GLY A 79 -2.84 11.97 -8.41
C GLY A 79 -3.44 10.74 -9.10
N ASP A 80 -2.66 9.68 -9.33
CA ASP A 80 -3.08 8.49 -10.08
C ASP A 80 -3.93 7.50 -9.22
N PRO A 81 -5.25 7.34 -9.49
CA PRO A 81 -6.13 6.44 -8.76
C PRO A 81 -5.71 4.96 -8.79
N GLU A 82 -5.03 4.52 -9.85
CA GLU A 82 -4.60 3.12 -10.01
C GLU A 82 -3.49 2.74 -9.02
N THR A 83 -2.77 3.73 -8.50
CA THR A 83 -1.69 3.47 -7.52
C THR A 83 -2.22 3.43 -6.09
N TRP A 84 -3.38 4.01 -5.82
CA TRP A 84 -3.84 4.27 -4.46
C TRP A 84 -4.00 2.99 -3.65
N GLY A 85 -3.57 3.04 -2.39
CA GLY A 85 -3.86 2.00 -1.43
C GLY A 85 -5.36 1.99 -1.06
N PRO A 86 -5.90 0.86 -0.55
CA PRO A 86 -7.32 0.73 -0.25
C PRO A 86 -7.89 1.83 0.65
N GLY A 87 -7.12 2.24 1.66
CA GLY A 87 -7.52 3.31 2.58
C GLY A 87 -7.63 4.67 1.89
N LYS A 88 -6.66 5.03 1.03
CA LYS A 88 -6.69 6.28 0.27
C LYS A 88 -7.85 6.28 -0.74
N ALA A 89 -8.03 5.18 -1.47
CA ALA A 89 -9.13 5.04 -2.42
C ALA A 89 -10.50 5.16 -1.75
N LEU A 90 -10.67 4.55 -0.58
CA LEU A 90 -11.90 4.68 0.22
C LEU A 90 -12.18 6.13 0.61
N LEU A 91 -11.17 6.83 1.15
CA LEU A 91 -11.33 8.21 1.61
C LEU A 91 -11.53 9.19 0.45
N LYS A 92 -10.85 8.99 -0.69
CA LYS A 92 -11.08 9.75 -1.92
C LYS A 92 -12.51 9.56 -2.43
N GLY A 93 -13.00 8.33 -2.51
CA GLY A 93 -14.38 8.06 -2.89
C GLY A 93 -15.42 8.62 -1.91
N ALA A 94 -15.09 8.72 -0.61
CA ALA A 94 -15.95 9.39 0.37
C ALA A 94 -16.03 10.90 0.10
N ALA A 95 -14.87 11.56 -0.04
CA ALA A 95 -14.78 12.99 -0.32
C ALA A 95 -15.48 13.37 -1.64
N GLU A 96 -15.28 12.58 -2.70
CA GLU A 96 -15.96 12.76 -4.00
C GLU A 96 -17.48 12.56 -3.91
N SER A 97 -17.94 11.79 -2.92
CA SER A 97 -19.37 11.65 -2.61
C SER A 97 -19.93 12.79 -1.75
N GLY A 98 -19.13 13.83 -1.48
CA GLY A 98 -19.51 14.99 -0.67
C GLY A 98 -19.46 14.76 0.85
N VAL A 99 -18.80 13.69 1.30
CA VAL A 99 -18.62 13.42 2.75
C VAL A 99 -17.49 14.28 3.28
N ASP A 100 -17.74 14.98 4.40
CA ASP A 100 -16.64 15.61 5.13
C ASP A 100 -15.80 14.52 5.84
N ILE A 101 -14.65 14.20 5.24
CA ILE A 101 -13.71 13.21 5.75
C ILE A 101 -13.02 13.63 7.06
N SER A 102 -13.12 14.90 7.45
CA SER A 102 -12.62 15.41 8.73
C SER A 102 -13.66 15.28 9.85
N ASP A 103 -14.94 15.13 9.51
CA ASP A 103 -16.00 14.81 10.46
C ASP A 103 -16.10 13.30 10.69
N LYS A 104 -15.78 12.89 11.92
CA LYS A 104 -15.80 11.48 12.32
C LYS A 104 -17.18 10.82 12.15
N LYS A 105 -18.28 11.52 12.45
CA LYS A 105 -19.64 10.95 12.39
C LYS A 105 -20.04 10.71 10.94
N GLU A 106 -19.74 11.66 10.05
CA GLU A 106 -20.01 11.51 8.62
C GLU A 106 -19.18 10.37 8.03
N LEU A 107 -17.88 10.34 8.33
CA LEU A 107 -16.98 9.29 7.87
C LEU A 107 -17.41 7.90 8.38
N ASP A 108 -17.74 7.77 9.67
CA ASP A 108 -18.23 6.51 10.26
C ASP A 108 -19.52 6.04 9.57
N LYS A 109 -20.44 6.96 9.26
CA LYS A 109 -21.69 6.66 8.54
C LYS A 109 -21.41 6.17 7.12
N TYR A 110 -20.47 6.82 6.41
CA TYR A 110 -20.03 6.39 5.08
C TYR A 110 -19.39 5.00 5.12
N ILE A 111 -18.43 4.76 6.02
CA ILE A 111 -17.73 3.48 6.15
C ILE A 111 -18.72 2.33 6.45
N LYS A 112 -19.68 2.56 7.36
CA LYS A 112 -20.75 1.57 7.64
C LYS A 112 -21.56 1.24 6.39
N LYS A 113 -21.95 2.25 5.61
CA LYS A 113 -22.69 2.06 4.34
C LYS A 113 -21.85 1.31 3.31
N TYR A 114 -20.59 1.70 3.14
CA TYR A 114 -19.62 1.07 2.24
C TYR A 114 -19.42 -0.42 2.58
N ASN A 115 -19.16 -0.73 3.85
CA ASN A 115 -18.97 -2.11 4.33
C ASN A 115 -20.24 -2.97 4.16
N LYS A 116 -21.43 -2.39 4.38
CA LYS A 116 -22.71 -3.07 4.10
C LYS A 116 -22.87 -3.41 2.62
N GLY A 117 -22.33 -2.59 1.72
CA GLY A 117 -22.31 -2.83 0.28
C GLY A 117 -21.32 -3.92 -0.15
N LEU A 118 -20.15 -4.00 0.49
CA LEU A 118 -19.15 -5.04 0.21
C LEU A 118 -19.63 -6.46 0.56
N GLY A 119 -20.41 -6.60 1.65
CA GLY A 119 -21.02 -7.88 2.02
C GLY A 119 -21.88 -8.48 0.90
N LYS A 120 -22.54 -7.62 0.09
CA LYS A 120 -23.35 -8.05 -1.06
C LYS A 120 -22.52 -8.48 -2.27
N LYS A 121 -21.31 -7.93 -2.46
CA LYS A 121 -20.39 -8.37 -3.54
C LYS A 121 -19.78 -9.74 -3.23
N HIS A 122 -19.47 -10.03 -1.97
CA HIS A 122 -18.91 -11.33 -1.56
C HIS A 122 -19.97 -12.46 -1.53
N GLU A 123 -21.27 -12.16 -1.46
CA GLU A 123 -22.32 -13.18 -1.62
C GLU A 123 -22.53 -13.60 -3.08
N ALA A 124 -22.23 -12.73 -4.05
CA ALA A 124 -22.31 -13.04 -5.47
C ALA A 124 -21.09 -13.86 -5.98
N GLU A 125 -19.97 -13.84 -5.26
CA GLU A 125 -18.76 -14.59 -5.55
C GLU A 125 -18.36 -15.48 -4.36
N LYS A 126 -19.22 -16.43 -3.98
CA LYS A 126 -18.64 -17.64 -3.37
C LYS A 126 -17.84 -18.33 -4.47
N PRO A 127 -16.50 -18.46 -4.40
CA PRO A 127 -15.82 -19.38 -5.29
C PRO A 127 -16.46 -20.73 -5.01
N GLY A 128 -17.23 -21.24 -5.98
CA GLY A 128 -17.83 -22.57 -5.84
C GLY A 128 -16.71 -23.49 -5.41
N LYS A 129 -16.83 -24.14 -4.24
CA LYS A 129 -15.83 -25.08 -3.73
C LYS A 129 -15.45 -25.95 -4.91
N LYS A 130 -14.25 -25.77 -5.48
CA LYS A 130 -13.75 -26.66 -6.53
C LYS A 130 -13.84 -28.03 -5.89
N LYS A 131 -14.73 -28.89 -6.41
CA LYS A 131 -14.93 -30.22 -5.86
C LYS A 131 -13.57 -30.89 -5.89
N THR A 132 -12.97 -31.09 -4.73
CA THR A 132 -11.74 -31.86 -4.62
C THR A 132 -12.03 -33.23 -5.21
N PRO A 133 -11.23 -33.70 -6.19
CA PRO A 133 -11.49 -34.98 -6.83
C PRO A 133 -11.61 -36.08 -5.78
N GLY A 134 -12.63 -36.92 -5.93
CA GLY A 134 -12.84 -38.06 -5.05
C GLY A 134 -11.65 -39.00 -5.10
N ARG A 135 -11.40 -39.70 -4.00
CA ARG A 135 -10.23 -40.59 -3.82
C ARG A 135 -10.04 -41.60 -4.97
N ASN A 136 -11.12 -42.02 -5.64
CA ASN A 136 -11.08 -42.98 -6.76
C ASN A 136 -11.24 -42.34 -8.15
N ASP A 137 -11.46 -41.03 -8.26
CA ASP A 137 -11.65 -40.32 -9.53
C ASP A 137 -10.33 -40.26 -10.33
N PRO A 138 -10.37 -40.08 -11.66
CA PRO A 138 -9.18 -39.81 -12.45
C PRO A 138 -8.40 -38.61 -11.89
N CYS A 139 -7.09 -38.76 -11.79
CA CYS A 139 -6.23 -37.72 -11.22
C CYS A 139 -6.18 -36.50 -12.14
N PRO A 140 -6.40 -35.27 -11.63
CA PRO A 140 -6.44 -34.07 -12.45
C PRO A 140 -5.10 -33.69 -13.09
N CYS A 141 -3.98 -34.33 -12.70
CA CYS A 141 -2.68 -34.12 -13.35
C CYS A 141 -2.56 -34.80 -14.72
N GLY A 142 -3.59 -35.52 -15.18
CA GLY A 142 -3.61 -36.16 -16.50
C GLY A 142 -2.87 -37.50 -16.57
N SER A 143 -2.44 -38.07 -15.43
CA SER A 143 -1.69 -39.33 -15.41
C SER A 143 -2.49 -40.58 -15.76
N GLY A 144 -3.82 -40.48 -15.90
CA GLY A 144 -4.72 -41.61 -16.09
C GLY A 144 -4.92 -42.49 -14.84
N LYS A 145 -4.24 -42.20 -13.72
CA LYS A 145 -4.36 -42.94 -12.45
C LYS A 145 -5.51 -42.42 -11.59
N LYS A 146 -6.03 -43.24 -10.67
CA LYS A 146 -6.96 -42.77 -9.61
C LYS A 146 -6.25 -41.78 -8.68
N TYR A 147 -6.95 -40.74 -8.20
CA TYR A 147 -6.38 -39.65 -7.40
C TYR A 147 -5.55 -40.15 -6.21
N LYS A 148 -6.05 -41.15 -5.45
CA LYS A 148 -5.33 -41.78 -4.32
C LYS A 148 -4.05 -42.53 -4.64
N LYS A 149 -3.80 -42.81 -5.91
CA LYS A 149 -2.59 -43.50 -6.39
C LYS A 149 -1.67 -42.53 -7.15
N CYS A 150 -1.91 -41.23 -7.03
CA CYS A 150 -1.18 -40.18 -7.73
C CYS A 150 -1.08 -38.94 -6.82
N CYS A 151 -1.64 -37.79 -7.19
CA CYS A 151 -1.49 -36.54 -6.43
C CYS A 151 -2.16 -36.56 -5.04
N GLY A 152 -3.04 -37.52 -4.76
CA GLY A 152 -3.61 -37.77 -3.43
C GLY A 152 -3.05 -39.00 -2.74
N ALA A 153 -1.92 -39.53 -3.23
CA ALA A 153 -1.09 -40.46 -2.48
C ALA A 153 -0.15 -39.62 -1.60
N GLU A 154 -0.45 -39.55 -0.31
CA GLU A 154 0.62 -39.38 0.67
C GLU A 154 1.47 -40.65 0.71
#